data_AF-A0A9D5TG52-F1
#
_entry.id   AF-A0A9D5TG52-F1
#
_cell.length_a   1.000
_cell.length_b   1.000
_cell.length_c   1.000
_cell.angle_alpha   90.00
_cell.angle_beta   90.00
_cell.angle_gamma   90.00
#
_symmetry.space_group_name_H-M   'P 1'
#
loop_
_entity.id
_entity.type
_entity.pdbx_description
1 polymer ?
#
loop_
_entity_poly.entity_id
_entity_poly.type
_entity_poly.pdbx_seq_one_letter_code
_entity_poly.pdbx_strand_id
1 'polypeptide(L)'
;MENFLKYFFQDFGNVFRSFLDIFISFFNFLNYLLNFPMRVEILQGYYENFGTVDWILLIVAWLVLLILIGLLIWGLVKLCRRIFRFRISPKKYDELAKQVKNLQRDLLRANYEKDRLLNMRIAELGGQGLPPEEPEGEEENAQEYVEQSNRNTFSSPCVDPNESRFFRLTSMDNFYKSQYIPPVYNETISLEDFCKQFRNFTASKLRLYYDLDMIRYFVAAMGTARIIILQGISGTGKTSLPYAFGRFVQKDTSVVSVQPSWRERTELYGYYNEFTKKYTETPFLEAIYEANYYRDPHIVILDEMNIARVEYYFAEMLSILEMPRQEEWKVDVVSATWDNDPCLIDNGTVQITNNVWFVGTINNDDSTFAVADKVYDRAIPIDLDSRAEPFECEVTPPLNISTDYLNKLFDKAKEDYPISQEMLDKLDELNAYLIKNFRLAFGNRINKQIRDYVPCFIACGGTEVQAVDFIVAKKVLRKFESLSLGFMKDELTKFNTYLDRLFGKNTMVICKEYVDYLKKNN
;
A
#
# COMPACT_ATOMS: atom_id res chain seq x y z
N MET A 1 12.17 21.39 -41.03
CA MET A 1 13.20 20.79 -40.14
C MET A 1 14.34 21.77 -39.85
N GLU A 2 14.90 22.44 -40.85
CA GLU A 2 16.03 23.38 -40.69
C GLU A 2 15.74 24.58 -39.77
N ASN A 3 14.57 25.23 -39.93
CA ASN A 3 14.18 26.37 -39.11
C ASN A 3 13.89 26.00 -37.65
N PHE A 4 13.36 24.79 -37.40
CA PHE A 4 13.14 24.27 -36.06
C PHE A 4 14.45 23.91 -35.36
N LEU A 5 15.40 23.32 -36.07
CA LEU A 5 16.74 23.03 -35.52
C LEU A 5 17.49 24.32 -35.16
N LYS A 6 17.42 25.36 -36.01
CA LYS A 6 17.98 26.68 -35.66
C LYS A 6 17.33 27.28 -34.42
N TYR A 7 16.00 27.27 -34.34
CA TYR A 7 15.27 27.71 -33.14
C TYR A 7 15.66 26.89 -31.90
N PHE A 8 15.68 25.56 -32.01
CA PHE A 8 16.03 24.64 -30.93
C PHE A 8 17.45 24.88 -30.40
N PHE A 9 18.45 24.95 -31.27
CA PHE A 9 19.84 25.21 -30.85
C PHE A 9 20.02 26.62 -30.26
N GLN A 10 19.26 27.60 -30.74
CA GLN A 10 19.33 28.97 -30.21
C GLN A 10 18.66 29.09 -28.84
N ASP A 11 17.49 28.48 -28.66
CA ASP A 11 16.74 28.52 -27.41
C ASP A 11 17.38 27.63 -26.33
N PHE A 12 17.71 26.37 -26.66
CA PHE A 12 18.46 25.51 -25.73
C PHE A 12 19.88 26.03 -25.47
N GLY A 13 20.51 26.66 -26.47
CA GLY A 13 21.82 27.29 -26.29
C GLY A 13 21.76 28.45 -25.29
N ASN A 14 20.70 29.25 -25.34
CA ASN A 14 20.49 30.33 -24.37
C ASN A 14 20.17 29.80 -22.97
N VAL A 15 19.30 28.78 -22.86
CA VAL A 15 19.00 28.13 -21.57
C VAL A 15 20.25 27.51 -20.95
N PHE A 16 21.09 26.85 -21.75
CA PHE A 16 22.34 26.24 -21.29
C PHE A 16 23.38 27.28 -20.85
N ARG A 17 23.49 28.42 -21.56
CA ARG A 17 24.34 29.54 -21.14
C ARG A 17 23.85 30.14 -19.83
N SER A 18 22.55 30.41 -19.68
CA SER A 18 21.98 30.91 -18.43
C SER A 18 22.18 29.94 -17.27
N PHE A 19 22.13 28.63 -17.52
CA PHE A 19 22.46 27.61 -16.52
C PHE A 19 23.94 27.66 -16.12
N LEU A 20 24.86 27.77 -17.07
CA LEU A 20 26.29 27.93 -16.79
C LEU A 20 26.61 29.21 -16.02
N ASP A 21 25.93 30.31 -16.33
CA ASP A 21 26.10 31.59 -15.63
C ASP A 21 25.76 31.45 -14.14
N ILE A 22 24.73 30.67 -13.77
CA ILE A 22 24.40 30.39 -12.36
C ILE A 22 25.57 29.71 -11.64
N PHE A 23 26.23 28.73 -12.28
CA PHE A 23 27.39 28.07 -11.68
C PHE A 23 28.60 29.00 -11.58
N ILE A 24 28.87 29.80 -12.62
CA ILE A 24 29.97 30.77 -12.62
C ILE A 24 29.75 31.82 -11.53
N SER A 25 28.53 32.34 -11.38
CA SER A 25 28.16 33.26 -10.29
C SER A 25 28.35 32.65 -8.91
N PHE A 26 28.02 31.36 -8.73
CA PHE A 26 28.24 30.65 -7.48
C PHE A 26 29.74 30.52 -7.15
N PHE A 27 30.58 30.17 -8.12
CA PHE A 27 32.03 30.10 -7.91
C PHE A 27 32.66 31.47 -7.66
N ASN A 28 32.20 32.52 -8.34
CA ASN A 28 32.64 33.90 -8.08
C ASN A 28 32.27 34.36 -6.67
N PHE A 29 31.06 34.03 -6.20
CA PHE A 29 30.64 34.28 -4.83
C PHE A 29 31.53 33.55 -3.81
N LEU A 30 31.84 32.27 -4.06
CA LEU A 30 32.71 31.49 -3.19
C LEU A 30 34.14 32.07 -3.15
N ASN A 31 34.66 32.50 -4.30
CA ASN A 31 35.98 33.15 -4.40
C ASN A 31 36.00 34.47 -3.61
N TYR A 32 34.97 35.30 -3.74
CA TYR A 32 34.84 36.52 -2.94
C TYR A 32 34.75 36.24 -1.44
N LEU A 33 34.00 35.20 -1.06
CA LEU A 33 33.79 34.84 0.33
C LEU A 33 35.10 34.36 1.00
N LEU A 34 35.93 33.61 0.28
CA LEU A 34 37.21 33.04 0.76
C LEU A 34 38.46 33.89 0.46
N ASN A 35 38.33 35.06 -0.17
CA ASN A 35 39.46 35.94 -0.47
C ASN A 35 39.96 36.67 0.80
N PHE A 36 40.80 35.99 1.58
CA PHE A 36 41.43 36.55 2.78
C PHE A 36 42.31 37.78 2.50
N PRO A 37 43.16 37.80 1.43
CA PRO A 37 43.99 38.96 1.11
C PRO A 37 43.19 40.26 0.95
N MET A 38 42.10 40.23 0.18
CA MET A 38 41.21 41.38 -0.01
C MET A 38 40.66 41.91 1.32
N ARG A 39 40.29 41.01 2.24
CA ARG A 39 39.74 41.41 3.55
C ARG A 39 40.79 42.05 4.45
N VAL A 40 42.04 41.60 4.38
CA VAL A 40 43.16 42.20 5.10
C VAL A 40 43.46 43.59 4.54
N GLU A 41 43.41 43.78 3.22
CA GLU A 41 43.60 45.08 2.58
C GLU A 41 42.50 46.09 2.98
N ILE A 42 41.24 45.66 3.03
CA ILE A 42 40.15 46.48 3.57
C ILE A 42 40.40 46.84 5.03
N LEU A 43 40.84 45.89 5.86
CA LEU A 43 41.13 46.14 7.28
C LEU A 43 42.26 47.16 7.46
N GLN A 44 43.30 47.10 6.62
CA GLN A 44 44.41 48.05 6.62
C GLN A 44 43.98 49.49 6.26
N GLY A 45 42.84 49.68 5.61
CA GLY A 45 42.27 51.01 5.37
C GLY A 45 41.59 51.66 6.59
N TYR A 46 41.23 50.87 7.61
CA TYR A 46 40.40 51.33 8.74
C TYR A 46 41.02 51.09 10.13
N TYR A 47 42.08 50.29 10.25
CA TYR A 47 42.66 49.89 11.55
C TYR A 47 43.19 51.06 12.38
N GLU A 48 43.63 52.17 11.76
CA GLU A 48 44.17 53.35 12.48
C GLU A 48 43.10 54.12 13.26
N ASN A 49 41.82 53.96 12.91
CA ASN A 49 40.70 54.68 13.52
C ASN A 49 39.86 53.81 14.49
N PHE A 50 40.31 52.59 14.82
CA PHE A 50 39.53 51.66 15.65
C PHE A 50 39.75 51.89 17.15
N GLY A 51 38.64 52.13 17.86
CA GLY A 51 38.60 52.07 19.32
C GLY A 51 38.56 50.64 19.85
N THR A 52 38.59 50.48 21.17
CA THR A 52 38.51 49.15 21.84
C THR A 52 37.22 48.40 21.55
N VAL A 53 36.11 49.12 21.34
CA VAL A 53 34.80 48.52 20.99
C VAL A 53 34.78 48.00 19.55
N ASP A 54 35.43 48.71 18.62
CA ASP A 54 35.47 48.32 17.20
C ASP A 54 36.27 47.03 17.00
N TRP A 55 37.34 46.84 17.78
CA TRP A 55 38.10 45.58 17.81
C TRP A 55 37.26 44.40 18.29
N ILE A 56 36.39 44.59 19.28
CA ILE A 56 35.49 43.54 19.76
C ILE A 56 34.44 43.20 18.69
N LEU A 57 33.85 44.20 18.04
CA LEU A 57 32.88 44.00 16.96
C LEU A 57 33.50 43.30 15.74
N LEU A 58 34.77 43.60 15.41
CA LEU A 58 35.50 42.91 14.35
C LEU A 58 35.63 41.41 14.63
N ILE A 59 36.00 41.04 15.85
CA ILE A 59 36.14 39.63 16.26
C ILE A 59 34.79 38.91 16.14
N VAL A 60 33.70 39.56 16.57
CA VAL A 60 32.34 39.01 16.43
C VAL A 60 31.97 38.83 14.95
N ALA A 61 32.25 39.81 14.09
CA ALA A 61 31.97 39.73 12.66
C ALA A 61 32.74 38.59 11.96
N TRP A 62 34.00 38.37 12.34
CA TRP A 62 34.80 37.25 11.84
C TRP A 62 34.27 35.90 12.30
N LEU A 63 33.79 35.82 13.56
CA LEU A 63 33.21 34.59 14.11
C LEU A 63 31.90 34.22 13.36
N VAL A 64 31.04 35.20 13.10
CA VAL A 64 29.81 34.99 12.30
C VAL A 64 30.16 34.53 10.88
N LEU A 65 31.18 35.11 10.26
CA LEU A 65 31.64 34.72 8.92
C LEU A 65 32.17 33.28 8.88
N LEU A 66 32.93 32.88 9.91
CA LEU A 66 33.41 31.49 10.06
C LEU A 66 32.26 30.49 10.20
N ILE A 67 31.22 30.83 10.97
CA ILE A 67 30.02 29.99 11.10
C ILE A 67 29.32 29.84 9.74
N LEU A 68 29.20 30.93 8.98
CA LEU A 68 28.55 30.92 7.67
C LEU A 68 29.33 30.07 6.65
N ILE A 69 30.67 30.14 6.66
CA ILE A 69 31.55 29.26 5.88
C ILE A 69 31.33 27.79 6.26
N GLY A 70 31.29 27.51 7.56
CA GLY A 70 31.08 26.14 8.08
C GLY A 70 29.75 25.54 7.63
N LEU A 71 28.66 26.30 7.69
CA LEU A 71 27.34 25.87 7.22
C LEU A 71 27.31 25.61 5.70
N LEU A 72 28.00 26.45 4.92
CA LEU A 72 28.07 26.31 3.46
C LEU A 72 28.87 25.06 3.05
N ILE A 73 30.00 24.78 3.70
CA ILE A 73 30.79 23.55 3.50
C ILE A 73 29.97 22.32 3.90
N TRP A 74 29.27 22.37 5.05
CA TRP A 74 28.40 21.27 5.48
C TRP A 74 27.29 20.98 4.47
N GLY A 75 26.65 22.03 3.93
CA GLY A 75 25.64 21.92 2.87
C GLY A 75 26.19 21.28 1.58
N LEU A 76 27.37 21.71 1.12
CA LEU A 76 28.06 21.13 -0.03
C LEU A 76 28.43 19.65 0.18
N VAL A 77 28.94 19.28 1.36
CA VAL A 77 29.25 17.88 1.68
C VAL A 77 27.99 17.01 1.70
N LYS A 78 26.88 17.52 2.26
CA LYS A 78 25.59 16.82 2.27
C LYS A 78 25.05 16.64 0.85
N LEU A 79 25.17 17.66 0.00
CA LEU A 79 24.78 17.61 -1.41
C LEU A 79 25.63 16.60 -2.20
N CYS A 80 26.96 16.64 -2.05
CA CYS A 80 27.87 15.66 -2.63
C CYS A 80 27.56 14.24 -2.14
N ARG A 81 27.33 14.02 -0.84
CA ARG A 81 26.92 12.70 -0.33
C ARG A 81 25.59 12.22 -0.91
N ARG A 82 24.64 13.13 -1.16
CA ARG A 82 23.35 12.80 -1.76
C ARG A 82 23.48 12.44 -3.25
N ILE A 83 24.34 13.14 -3.99
CA ILE A 83 24.62 12.87 -5.41
C ILE A 83 25.44 11.57 -5.57
N PHE A 84 26.48 11.37 -4.75
CA PHE A 84 27.34 10.18 -4.82
C PHE A 84 26.75 8.92 -4.20
N ARG A 85 25.65 9.00 -3.41
CA ARG A 85 24.90 7.81 -2.97
C ARG A 85 24.10 7.14 -4.10
N PHE A 86 24.09 7.69 -5.31
CA PHE A 86 23.51 7.07 -6.49
C PHE A 86 24.58 6.82 -7.56
N ARG A 87 25.32 5.71 -7.40
CA ARG A 87 25.84 4.82 -8.47
C ARG A 87 26.79 3.80 -7.84
N ILE A 88 26.23 2.69 -7.39
CA ILE A 88 26.99 1.43 -7.42
C ILE A 88 27.22 1.15 -8.91
N SER A 89 28.49 1.08 -9.31
CA SER A 89 28.88 0.91 -10.70
C SER A 89 28.31 -0.39 -11.27
N PRO A 90 27.67 -0.39 -12.45
CA PRO A 90 27.22 -1.61 -13.14
C PRO A 90 28.36 -2.63 -13.36
N LYS A 91 29.63 -2.18 -13.39
CA LYS A 91 30.79 -3.09 -13.43
C LYS A 91 30.86 -4.07 -12.26
N LYS A 92 30.42 -3.67 -11.06
CA LYS A 92 30.52 -4.54 -9.88
C LYS A 92 29.48 -5.65 -9.92
N TYR A 93 28.30 -5.38 -10.50
CA TYR A 93 27.27 -6.39 -10.76
C TYR A 93 27.71 -7.38 -11.84
N ASP A 94 28.32 -6.91 -12.93
CA ASP A 94 28.86 -7.80 -13.97
C ASP A 94 30.00 -8.67 -13.44
N GLU A 95 30.86 -8.13 -12.58
CA GLU A 95 31.96 -8.87 -11.96
C GLU A 95 31.45 -9.91 -10.96
N LEU A 96 30.44 -9.58 -10.14
CA LEU A 96 29.74 -10.52 -9.26
C LEU A 96 29.02 -11.61 -10.05
N ALA A 97 28.33 -11.26 -11.14
CA ALA A 97 27.69 -12.25 -12.02
C ALA A 97 28.72 -13.18 -12.67
N LYS A 98 29.90 -12.65 -13.06
CA LYS A 98 31.02 -13.45 -13.57
C LYS A 98 31.59 -14.38 -12.50
N GLN A 99 31.70 -13.91 -11.25
CA GLN A 99 32.14 -14.72 -10.12
C GLN A 99 31.16 -15.85 -9.82
N VAL A 100 29.84 -15.57 -9.80
CA VAL A 100 28.80 -16.60 -9.62
C VAL A 100 28.87 -17.66 -10.73
N LYS A 101 29.04 -17.24 -12.00
CA LYS A 101 29.16 -18.16 -13.14
C LYS A 101 30.43 -19.01 -13.09
N ASN A 102 31.54 -18.44 -12.61
CA ASN A 102 32.78 -19.20 -12.40
C ASN A 102 32.65 -20.18 -11.23
N LEU A 103 32.04 -19.77 -10.12
CA LEU A 103 31.75 -20.62 -8.97
C LEU A 103 30.88 -21.81 -9.35
N GLN A 104 29.82 -21.61 -10.15
CA GLN A 104 29.00 -22.72 -10.65
C GLN A 104 29.81 -23.73 -11.49
N ARG A 105 30.75 -23.24 -12.31
CA ARG A 105 31.65 -24.12 -13.09
C ARG A 105 32.63 -24.88 -12.20
N ASP A 106 33.17 -24.24 -11.17
CA ASP A 106 34.08 -24.87 -10.23
C ASP A 106 33.34 -25.91 -9.37
N LEU A 107 32.08 -25.66 -9.02
CA LEU A 107 31.21 -26.60 -8.30
C LEU A 107 30.89 -27.83 -9.16
N LEU A 108 30.60 -27.64 -10.45
CA LEU A 108 30.42 -28.75 -11.41
C LEU A 108 31.69 -29.60 -11.54
N ARG A 109 32.86 -28.98 -11.64
CA ARG A 109 34.14 -29.69 -11.68
C ARG A 109 34.43 -30.45 -10.39
N ALA A 110 34.18 -29.82 -9.25
CA ALA A 110 34.38 -30.45 -7.94
C ALA A 110 33.45 -31.65 -7.74
N ASN A 111 32.19 -31.56 -8.18
CA ASN A 111 31.26 -32.69 -8.17
C ASN A 111 31.73 -33.81 -9.10
N TYR A 112 32.17 -33.50 -10.31
CA TYR A 112 32.72 -34.49 -11.24
C TYR A 112 33.97 -35.19 -10.67
N GLU A 113 34.90 -34.44 -10.06
CA GLU A 113 36.08 -35.02 -9.40
C GLU A 113 35.69 -35.87 -8.19
N LYS A 114 34.72 -35.41 -7.39
CA LYS A 114 34.17 -36.15 -6.26
C LYS A 114 33.58 -37.48 -6.71
N ASP A 115 32.75 -37.48 -7.75
CA ASP A 115 32.09 -38.68 -8.27
C ASP A 115 33.12 -39.64 -8.89
N ARG A 116 34.14 -39.09 -9.58
CA ARG A 116 35.27 -39.88 -10.09
C ARG A 116 36.06 -40.55 -8.97
N LEU A 117 36.36 -39.84 -7.88
CA LEU A 117 37.05 -40.39 -6.70
C LEU A 117 36.19 -41.44 -5.99
N LEU A 118 34.88 -41.21 -5.90
CA LEU A 118 33.92 -42.15 -5.32
C LEU A 118 33.89 -43.45 -6.13
N ASN A 119 33.86 -43.36 -7.47
CA ASN A 119 33.92 -44.52 -8.35
C ASN A 119 35.27 -45.26 -8.28
N MET A 120 36.39 -44.54 -8.18
CA MET A 120 37.70 -45.17 -7.94
C MET A 120 37.71 -45.95 -6.62
N ARG A 121 37.13 -45.39 -5.56
CA ARG A 121 37.05 -46.02 -4.24
C ARG A 121 36.10 -47.24 -4.24
N ILE A 122 35.01 -47.19 -4.99
CA ILE A 122 34.09 -48.33 -5.18
C ILE A 122 34.78 -49.46 -5.97
N ALA A 123 35.59 -49.12 -6.98
CA ALA A 123 36.36 -50.09 -7.75
C ALA A 123 37.46 -50.77 -6.91
N GLU A 124 38.16 -50.02 -6.04
CA GLU A 124 39.13 -50.59 -5.08
C GLU A 124 38.48 -51.53 -4.05
N LEU A 125 37.20 -51.29 -3.71
CA LEU A 125 36.41 -52.12 -2.79
C LEU A 125 35.72 -53.32 -3.47
N GLY A 126 36.00 -53.57 -4.76
CA GLY A 126 35.51 -54.74 -5.49
C GLY A 126 34.12 -54.59 -6.13
N GLY A 127 33.55 -53.38 -6.16
CA GLY A 127 32.30 -53.08 -6.87
C GLY A 127 32.53 -52.71 -8.35
N GLN A 128 31.57 -53.01 -9.23
CA GLN A 128 31.57 -52.49 -10.60
C GLN A 128 31.17 -51.01 -10.59
N GLY A 129 32.12 -50.10 -10.85
CA GLY A 129 31.84 -48.67 -11.06
C GLY A 129 31.55 -48.35 -12.53
N LEU A 130 30.56 -47.49 -12.80
CA LEU A 130 30.35 -46.93 -14.15
C LEU A 130 31.24 -45.69 -14.36
N PRO A 131 31.75 -45.43 -15.58
CA PRO A 131 32.47 -44.19 -15.88
C PRO A 131 31.52 -42.98 -15.81
N PRO A 132 31.97 -41.80 -15.35
CA PRO A 132 31.18 -40.58 -15.46
C PRO A 132 31.17 -40.08 -16.92
N GLU A 133 30.01 -39.68 -17.43
CA GLU A 133 29.85 -39.05 -18.75
C GLU A 133 30.33 -37.58 -18.72
N GLU A 134 31.06 -37.16 -19.75
CA GLU A 134 31.43 -35.75 -19.94
C GLU A 134 30.22 -34.97 -20.49
N PRO A 135 29.97 -33.73 -20.04
CA PRO A 135 28.85 -32.96 -20.55
C PRO A 135 29.20 -32.39 -21.93
N GLU A 136 28.66 -33.00 -22.99
CA GLU A 136 28.57 -32.36 -24.31
C GLU A 136 27.55 -31.22 -24.25
N GLY A 137 27.91 -30.08 -24.83
CA GLY A 137 27.05 -28.91 -24.89
C GLY A 137 25.99 -29.06 -25.96
N GLU A 138 24.72 -29.07 -25.56
CA GLU A 138 23.59 -28.90 -26.47
C GLU A 138 22.55 -27.92 -25.92
N GLU A 139 21.82 -27.38 -26.90
CA GLU A 139 20.99 -26.19 -26.91
C GLU A 139 19.71 -26.30 -26.09
N GLU A 140 19.15 -25.11 -25.82
CA GLU A 140 17.89 -24.83 -25.15
C GLU A 140 16.77 -25.84 -25.47
N ASN A 141 16.49 -26.72 -24.52
CA ASN A 141 15.16 -27.25 -24.31
C ASN A 141 14.82 -27.10 -22.83
N ALA A 142 13.77 -26.31 -22.58
CA ALA A 142 13.18 -26.13 -21.26
C ALA A 142 12.61 -27.47 -20.77
N GLN A 143 13.44 -28.24 -20.09
CA GLN A 143 13.01 -29.34 -19.25
C GLN A 143 13.16 -28.89 -17.80
N GLU A 144 12.05 -29.02 -17.08
CA GLU A 144 11.89 -28.70 -15.67
C GLU A 144 13.08 -29.22 -14.85
N TYR A 145 13.82 -28.30 -14.24
CA TYR A 145 14.64 -28.60 -13.09
C TYR A 145 13.69 -29.04 -11.97
N VAL A 146 13.46 -30.34 -11.83
CA VAL A 146 12.95 -30.90 -10.58
C VAL A 146 14.09 -30.80 -9.58
N GLU A 147 14.19 -29.65 -8.90
CA GLU A 147 14.86 -29.58 -7.62
C GLU A 147 14.15 -30.56 -6.69
N GLN A 148 14.80 -31.68 -6.35
CA GLN A 148 14.51 -32.38 -5.10
C GLN A 148 14.95 -31.45 -3.95
N SER A 149 14.16 -30.41 -3.72
CA SER A 149 14.28 -29.58 -2.53
C SER A 149 13.73 -30.40 -1.36
N ASN A 150 14.49 -30.52 -0.27
CA ASN A 150 13.98 -31.00 1.02
C ASN A 150 12.99 -30.00 1.67
N ARG A 151 12.39 -29.13 0.85
CA ARG A 151 11.54 -28.05 1.30
C ARG A 151 10.23 -28.61 1.82
N ASN A 152 9.80 -28.07 2.94
CA ASN A 152 8.47 -28.29 3.48
C ASN A 152 7.43 -27.85 2.43
N THR A 153 6.61 -28.78 1.98
CA THR A 153 5.54 -28.58 0.99
C THR A 153 4.23 -29.09 1.55
N PHE A 154 3.10 -28.84 0.89
CA PHE A 154 1.81 -29.35 1.38
C PHE A 154 1.75 -30.89 1.44
N SER A 155 2.52 -31.57 0.58
CA SER A 155 2.64 -33.03 0.54
C SER A 155 3.74 -33.59 1.47
N SER A 156 4.61 -32.74 2.03
CA SER A 156 5.64 -33.18 2.97
C SER A 156 5.04 -33.45 4.36
N PRO A 157 5.67 -34.33 5.17
CA PRO A 157 5.23 -34.56 6.54
C PRO A 157 5.20 -33.27 7.37
N CYS A 158 4.44 -33.29 8.45
CA CYS A 158 4.41 -32.20 9.42
C CYS A 158 5.80 -31.94 10.00
N VAL A 159 6.16 -30.67 10.13
CA VAL A 159 7.44 -30.22 10.69
C VAL A 159 7.22 -29.82 12.15
N ASP A 160 8.16 -30.11 13.06
CA ASP A 160 8.07 -29.63 14.44
C ASP A 160 8.15 -28.09 14.46
N PRO A 161 7.12 -27.38 14.96
CA PRO A 161 7.13 -25.92 15.04
C PRO A 161 8.31 -25.32 15.81
N ASN A 162 8.95 -26.08 16.70
CA ASN A 162 10.12 -25.61 17.46
C ASN A 162 11.41 -25.56 16.65
N GLU A 163 11.52 -26.41 15.62
CA GLU A 163 12.68 -26.47 14.73
C GLU A 163 12.62 -25.41 13.65
N SER A 164 11.41 -25.02 13.23
CA SER A 164 11.20 -23.92 12.30
C SER A 164 11.48 -22.58 12.96
N ARG A 165 12.04 -21.65 12.18
CA ARG A 165 12.15 -20.25 12.60
C ARG A 165 10.79 -19.55 12.66
N PHE A 166 9.76 -20.09 11.99
CA PHE A 166 8.38 -19.60 12.02
C PHE A 166 7.51 -20.56 12.83
N PHE A 167 7.30 -20.26 14.11
CA PHE A 167 6.57 -21.16 15.00
C PHE A 167 5.06 -21.19 14.66
N ARG A 168 4.43 -20.03 14.48
CA ARG A 168 2.98 -19.93 14.26
C ARG A 168 2.58 -20.41 12.87
N LEU A 169 3.26 -19.94 11.82
CA LEU A 169 2.99 -20.33 10.44
C LEU A 169 3.21 -21.83 10.24
N THR A 170 4.25 -22.43 10.84
CA THR A 170 4.45 -23.89 10.76
C THR A 170 3.37 -24.65 11.52
N SER A 171 2.90 -24.14 12.65
CA SER A 171 1.75 -24.73 13.36
C SER A 171 0.48 -24.68 12.50
N MET A 172 0.29 -23.57 11.77
CA MET A 172 -0.81 -23.38 10.83
C MET A 172 -0.73 -24.37 9.67
N ASP A 173 0.45 -24.53 9.06
CA ASP A 173 0.69 -25.53 8.01
C ASP A 173 0.28 -26.93 8.48
N ASN A 174 0.73 -27.33 9.65
CA ASN A 174 0.42 -28.65 10.21
C ASN A 174 -1.08 -28.84 10.41
N PHE A 175 -1.80 -27.80 10.83
CA PHE A 175 -3.26 -27.82 10.93
C PHE A 175 -3.92 -28.02 9.56
N TYR A 176 -3.55 -27.22 8.57
CA TYR A 176 -4.14 -27.29 7.22
C TYR A 176 -3.78 -28.58 6.47
N LYS A 177 -2.61 -29.16 6.73
CA LYS A 177 -2.22 -30.47 6.18
C LYS A 177 -3.02 -31.64 6.74
N SER A 178 -3.42 -31.58 8.01
CA SER A 178 -3.93 -32.74 8.75
C SER A 178 -5.44 -32.70 9.04
N GLN A 179 -6.03 -31.51 9.19
CA GLN A 179 -7.37 -31.35 9.75
C GLN A 179 -8.32 -30.53 8.88
N TYR A 180 -7.82 -29.82 7.86
CA TYR A 180 -8.65 -28.93 7.07
C TYR A 180 -9.54 -29.69 6.08
N ILE A 181 -10.84 -29.41 6.14
CA ILE A 181 -11.84 -29.89 5.20
C ILE A 181 -12.51 -28.66 4.59
N PRO A 182 -12.45 -28.45 3.26
CA PRO A 182 -13.11 -27.33 2.62
C PRO A 182 -14.62 -27.33 2.88
N PRO A 183 -15.23 -26.19 3.24
CA PRO A 183 -16.66 -26.11 3.43
C PRO A 183 -17.42 -26.22 2.11
N VAL A 184 -18.69 -26.63 2.18
CA VAL A 184 -19.59 -26.59 1.02
C VAL A 184 -20.06 -25.15 0.82
N TYR A 185 -19.72 -24.57 -0.32
CA TYR A 185 -20.08 -23.20 -0.68
C TYR A 185 -21.48 -23.11 -1.29
N ASN A 186 -22.20 -22.05 -0.94
CA ASN A 186 -23.47 -21.69 -1.56
C ASN A 186 -23.23 -20.72 -2.73
N GLU A 187 -23.60 -21.15 -3.93
CA GLU A 187 -23.42 -20.41 -5.18
C GLU A 187 -24.76 -19.98 -5.82
N THR A 188 -25.81 -19.83 -5.02
CA THR A 188 -27.17 -19.54 -5.56
C THR A 188 -27.73 -18.19 -5.13
N ILE A 189 -27.05 -17.49 -4.24
CA ILE A 189 -27.54 -16.26 -3.61
C ILE A 189 -27.25 -15.03 -4.48
N SER A 190 -28.20 -14.09 -4.52
CA SER A 190 -28.05 -12.77 -5.15
C SER A 190 -27.37 -11.76 -4.21
N LEU A 191 -26.79 -10.68 -4.74
CA LEU A 191 -26.17 -9.63 -3.90
C LEU A 191 -27.20 -8.92 -3.01
N GLU A 192 -28.43 -8.75 -3.48
CA GLU A 192 -29.51 -8.15 -2.69
C GLU A 192 -29.88 -9.06 -1.50
N ASP A 193 -30.03 -10.37 -1.73
CA ASP A 193 -30.33 -11.33 -0.68
C ASP A 193 -29.16 -11.49 0.28
N PHE A 194 -27.92 -11.42 -0.21
CA PHE A 194 -26.72 -11.41 0.61
C PHE A 194 -26.74 -10.24 1.62
N CYS A 195 -27.08 -9.03 1.16
CA CYS A 195 -27.18 -7.85 2.03
C CYS A 195 -28.31 -7.99 3.07
N LYS A 196 -29.48 -8.48 2.66
CA LYS A 196 -30.63 -8.70 3.57
C LYS A 196 -30.30 -9.77 4.62
N GLN A 197 -29.74 -10.90 4.21
CA GLN A 197 -29.34 -11.98 5.11
C GLN A 197 -28.26 -11.52 6.08
N PHE A 198 -27.26 -10.77 5.60
CA PHE A 198 -26.22 -10.23 6.47
C PHE A 198 -26.80 -9.29 7.54
N ARG A 199 -27.67 -8.35 7.14
CA ARG A 199 -28.38 -7.46 8.09
C ARG A 199 -29.20 -8.22 9.12
N ASN A 200 -29.97 -9.22 8.69
CA ASN A 200 -30.81 -10.02 9.59
C ASN A 200 -29.95 -10.91 10.51
N PHE A 201 -28.82 -11.42 10.03
CA PHE A 201 -27.86 -12.16 10.84
C PHE A 201 -27.27 -11.29 11.95
N THR A 202 -26.81 -10.07 11.64
CA THR A 202 -26.23 -9.17 12.65
C THR A 202 -27.25 -8.78 13.71
N ALA A 203 -28.49 -8.49 13.31
CA ALA A 203 -29.56 -8.11 14.22
C ALA A 203 -30.02 -9.29 15.09
N SER A 204 -30.23 -10.48 14.52
CA SER A 204 -30.75 -11.63 15.26
C SER A 204 -29.72 -12.32 16.16
N LYS A 205 -28.49 -12.58 15.67
CA LYS A 205 -27.47 -13.34 16.40
C LYS A 205 -26.59 -12.48 17.28
N LEU A 206 -26.18 -11.31 16.78
CA LEU A 206 -25.20 -10.44 17.45
C LEU A 206 -25.86 -9.25 18.15
N ARG A 207 -27.16 -9.02 17.94
CA ARG A 207 -27.91 -7.85 18.45
C ARG A 207 -27.29 -6.52 18.01
N LEU A 208 -26.72 -6.51 16.80
CA LEU A 208 -26.16 -5.34 16.15
C LEU A 208 -27.09 -4.89 15.04
N TYR A 209 -27.60 -3.67 15.16
CA TYR A 209 -28.58 -3.10 14.24
C TYR A 209 -27.90 -2.11 13.31
N TYR A 210 -28.02 -2.38 12.01
CA TYR A 210 -27.53 -1.53 10.94
C TYR A 210 -28.66 -1.27 9.95
N ASP A 211 -28.66 -0.08 9.36
CA ASP A 211 -29.51 0.23 8.23
C ASP A 211 -29.10 -0.58 7.01
N LEU A 212 -30.07 -0.93 6.17
CA LEU A 212 -29.79 -1.73 4.98
C LEU A 212 -28.84 -1.00 4.02
N ASP A 213 -28.95 0.33 3.93
CA ASP A 213 -28.07 1.13 3.08
C ASP A 213 -26.61 1.10 3.58
N MET A 214 -26.37 1.05 4.89
CA MET A 214 -25.02 0.87 5.45
C MET A 214 -24.41 -0.47 5.02
N ILE A 215 -25.20 -1.54 5.07
CA ILE A 215 -24.78 -2.87 4.63
C ILE A 215 -24.48 -2.87 3.11
N ARG A 216 -25.32 -2.21 2.32
CA ARG A 216 -25.10 -2.04 0.88
C ARG A 216 -23.83 -1.26 0.59
N TYR A 217 -23.56 -0.17 1.32
CA TYR A 217 -22.32 0.60 1.16
C TYR A 217 -21.09 -0.27 1.44
N PHE A 218 -21.14 -1.09 2.49
CA PHE A 218 -20.07 -2.00 2.86
C PHE A 218 -19.83 -3.09 1.81
N VAL A 219 -20.89 -3.79 1.36
CA VAL A 219 -20.76 -4.86 0.35
C VAL A 219 -20.34 -4.30 -1.02
N ALA A 220 -20.90 -3.17 -1.44
CA ALA A 220 -20.47 -2.50 -2.69
C ALA A 220 -19.01 -2.02 -2.62
N ALA A 221 -18.55 -1.57 -1.44
CA ALA A 221 -17.16 -1.20 -1.23
C ALA A 221 -16.22 -2.40 -1.42
N MET A 222 -16.60 -3.59 -0.95
CA MET A 222 -15.81 -4.82 -1.15
C MET A 222 -15.64 -5.19 -2.62
N GLY A 223 -16.66 -4.97 -3.46
CA GLY A 223 -16.59 -5.17 -4.92
C GLY A 223 -15.77 -4.13 -5.68
N THR A 224 -15.37 -3.05 -5.00
CA THR A 224 -14.68 -1.91 -5.60
C THR A 224 -13.22 -1.80 -5.17
N ALA A 225 -12.93 -2.02 -3.88
CA ALA A 225 -11.59 -1.87 -3.33
C ALA A 225 -11.29 -2.93 -2.28
N ARG A 226 -9.98 -3.20 -2.10
CA ARG A 226 -9.47 -4.12 -1.07
C ARG A 226 -9.29 -3.47 0.29
N ILE A 227 -9.27 -2.14 0.33
CA ILE A 227 -9.13 -1.37 1.55
C ILE A 227 -10.44 -0.62 1.78
N ILE A 228 -11.02 -0.81 2.95
CA ILE A 228 -12.23 -0.11 3.39
C ILE A 228 -11.86 0.63 4.67
N ILE A 229 -12.27 1.89 4.78
CA ILE A 229 -12.07 2.70 5.96
C ILE A 229 -13.42 2.91 6.61
N LEU A 230 -13.54 2.54 7.88
CA LEU A 230 -14.73 2.80 8.70
C LEU A 230 -14.39 3.93 9.66
N GLN A 231 -15.00 5.08 9.46
CA GLN A 231 -14.79 6.27 10.29
C GLN A 231 -16.10 6.71 10.94
N GLY A 232 -16.01 7.49 12.02
CA GLY A 232 -17.18 7.97 12.74
C GLY A 232 -16.92 8.09 14.24
N ILE A 233 -17.97 8.40 15.00
CA ILE A 233 -17.88 8.61 16.45
C ILE A 233 -17.56 7.30 17.17
N SER A 234 -16.94 7.37 18.36
CA SER A 234 -16.70 6.17 19.17
C SER A 234 -18.01 5.45 19.53
N GLY A 235 -18.00 4.11 19.47
CA GLY A 235 -19.15 3.29 19.82
C GLY A 235 -20.24 3.17 18.76
N THR A 236 -20.01 3.53 17.49
CA THR A 236 -20.98 3.35 16.39
C THR A 236 -20.90 1.99 15.69
N GLY A 237 -20.08 1.07 16.21
CA GLY A 237 -19.96 -0.30 15.70
C GLY A 237 -18.97 -0.45 14.54
N LYS A 238 -17.98 0.45 14.42
CA LYS A 238 -16.91 0.42 13.39
C LYS A 238 -16.13 -0.90 13.38
N THR A 239 -15.74 -1.41 14.55
CA THR A 239 -15.05 -2.70 14.68
C THR A 239 -16.05 -3.87 14.64
N SER A 240 -17.28 -3.66 15.11
CA SER A 240 -18.31 -4.69 15.19
C SER A 240 -18.89 -5.12 13.85
N LEU A 241 -19.01 -4.21 12.87
CA LEU A 241 -19.53 -4.51 11.53
C LEU A 241 -18.66 -5.52 10.76
N PRO A 242 -17.34 -5.28 10.56
CA PRO A 242 -16.48 -6.26 9.90
C PRO A 242 -16.34 -7.53 10.73
N TYR A 243 -16.32 -7.44 12.07
CA TYR A 243 -16.31 -8.62 12.93
C TYR A 243 -17.55 -9.51 12.72
N ALA A 244 -18.73 -8.87 12.60
CA ALA A 244 -19.98 -9.55 12.30
C ALA A 244 -19.98 -10.19 10.91
N PHE A 245 -19.33 -9.56 9.93
CA PHE A 245 -19.18 -10.13 8.59
C PHE A 245 -18.43 -11.46 8.62
N GLY A 246 -17.30 -11.55 9.34
CA GLY A 246 -16.57 -12.82 9.46
C GLY A 246 -17.41 -13.94 10.07
N ARG A 247 -18.18 -13.62 11.13
CA ARG A 247 -19.13 -14.58 11.74
C ARG A 247 -20.26 -14.98 10.78
N PHE A 248 -20.70 -14.07 9.93
CA PHE A 248 -21.71 -14.34 8.92
C PHE A 248 -21.17 -15.30 7.85
N VAL A 249 -19.94 -15.12 7.38
CA VAL A 249 -19.31 -15.98 6.36
C VAL A 249 -18.62 -17.24 6.92
N GLN A 250 -18.78 -17.51 8.22
CA GLN A 250 -18.12 -18.60 8.97
C GLN A 250 -16.59 -18.60 8.92
N LYS A 251 -15.97 -17.44 8.66
CA LYS A 251 -14.52 -17.23 8.78
C LYS A 251 -14.25 -16.08 9.74
N ASP A 252 -13.72 -16.41 10.92
CA ASP A 252 -13.44 -15.42 11.95
C ASP A 252 -12.45 -14.36 11.46
N THR A 253 -12.79 -13.08 11.68
CA THR A 253 -11.94 -11.96 11.29
C THR A 253 -10.70 -11.84 12.16
N SER A 254 -9.57 -11.47 11.57
CA SER A 254 -8.34 -11.19 12.31
C SER A 254 -8.31 -9.72 12.74
N VAL A 255 -8.35 -9.46 14.05
CA VAL A 255 -8.26 -8.10 14.61
C VAL A 255 -6.81 -7.78 14.96
N VAL A 256 -6.28 -6.71 14.39
CA VAL A 256 -4.92 -6.22 14.61
C VAL A 256 -5.02 -4.81 15.18
N SER A 257 -4.77 -4.67 16.49
CA SER A 257 -4.80 -3.37 17.17
C SER A 257 -3.52 -2.60 16.90
N VAL A 258 -3.63 -1.49 16.18
CA VAL A 258 -2.50 -0.61 15.84
C VAL A 258 -2.01 0.07 17.12
N GLN A 259 -0.68 0.18 17.27
CA GLN A 259 -0.07 0.84 18.42
C GLN A 259 0.49 2.22 18.02
N PRO A 260 0.47 3.23 18.91
CA PRO A 260 1.03 4.54 18.64
C PRO A 260 2.53 4.53 18.27
N SER A 261 3.26 3.48 18.69
CA SER A 261 4.68 3.32 18.41
C SER A 261 4.99 2.86 17.00
N TRP A 262 3.99 2.45 16.22
CA TRP A 262 4.20 1.89 14.89
C TRP A 262 4.77 2.92 13.92
N ARG A 263 5.93 2.60 13.34
CA ARG A 263 6.68 3.51 12.46
C ARG A 263 7.15 2.86 11.17
N GLU A 264 7.16 1.54 11.07
CA GLU A 264 7.78 0.80 9.97
C GLU A 264 7.00 -0.47 9.64
N ARG A 265 7.32 -1.08 8.49
CA ARG A 265 6.65 -2.30 7.98
C ARG A 265 6.80 -3.52 8.89
N THR A 266 7.85 -3.57 9.73
CA THR A 266 8.13 -4.68 10.65
C THR A 266 7.03 -4.88 11.68
N GLU A 267 6.23 -3.83 11.95
CA GLU A 267 5.08 -3.91 12.86
C GLU A 267 3.93 -4.73 12.27
N LEU A 268 3.80 -4.75 10.94
CA LEU A 268 2.81 -5.55 10.24
C LEU A 268 3.32 -6.94 9.91
N TYR A 269 4.55 -7.06 9.40
CA TYR A 269 5.03 -8.34 8.89
C TYR A 269 5.91 -9.09 9.87
N GLY A 270 6.37 -8.44 10.94
CA GLY A 270 7.34 -9.01 11.85
C GLY A 270 8.78 -8.74 11.43
N TYR A 271 9.68 -9.42 12.11
CA TYR A 271 11.11 -9.33 11.83
C TYR A 271 11.81 -10.62 12.22
N TYR A 272 12.91 -10.92 11.52
CA TYR A 272 13.80 -12.02 11.87
C TYR A 272 14.77 -11.59 12.97
N ASN A 273 14.81 -12.35 14.07
CA ASN A 273 15.75 -12.11 15.15
C ASN A 273 17.02 -12.95 14.94
N GLU A 274 18.14 -12.28 14.65
CA GLU A 274 19.43 -12.93 14.40
C GLU A 274 20.02 -13.65 15.61
N PHE A 275 19.66 -13.26 16.83
CA PHE A 275 20.18 -13.88 18.05
C PHE A 275 19.45 -15.18 18.38
N THR A 276 18.12 -15.17 18.31
CA THR A 276 17.30 -16.36 18.59
C THR A 276 17.15 -17.26 17.37
N LYS A 277 17.51 -16.77 16.18
CA LYS A 277 17.28 -17.42 14.88
C LYS A 277 15.80 -17.74 14.64
N LYS A 278 14.90 -16.99 15.29
CA LYS A 278 13.45 -17.10 15.17
C LYS A 278 12.86 -15.84 14.55
N TYR A 279 11.78 -16.00 13.81
CA TYR A 279 11.00 -14.92 13.26
C TYR A 279 9.92 -14.50 14.26
N THR A 280 9.80 -13.20 14.52
CA THR A 280 8.73 -12.65 15.34
C THR A 280 7.49 -12.48 14.46
N GLU A 281 6.58 -13.44 14.53
CA GLU A 281 5.37 -13.47 13.70
C GLU A 281 4.26 -12.58 14.30
N THR A 282 3.67 -11.74 13.46
CA THR A 282 2.56 -10.85 13.83
C THR A 282 1.22 -11.51 13.49
N PRO A 283 0.12 -11.14 14.17
CA PRO A 283 -1.22 -11.61 13.79
C PRO A 283 -1.62 -11.21 12.37
N PHE A 284 -1.08 -10.09 11.86
CA PHE A 284 -1.31 -9.64 10.49
C PHE A 284 -0.64 -10.54 9.44
N LEU A 285 0.62 -10.92 9.65
CA LEU A 285 1.31 -11.86 8.76
C LEU A 285 0.61 -13.23 8.78
N GLU A 286 0.24 -13.69 9.98
CA GLU A 286 -0.51 -14.93 10.16
C GLU A 286 -1.82 -14.94 9.36
N ALA A 287 -2.59 -13.86 9.43
CA ALA A 287 -3.85 -13.73 8.69
C ALA A 287 -3.69 -13.73 7.17
N ILE A 288 -2.66 -13.03 6.65
CA ILE A 288 -2.36 -13.04 5.21
C ILE A 288 -1.91 -14.42 4.75
N TYR A 289 -1.02 -15.04 5.53
CA TYR A 289 -0.51 -16.37 5.22
C TYR A 289 -1.63 -17.41 5.23
N GLU A 290 -2.48 -17.39 6.26
CA GLU A 290 -3.60 -18.32 6.41
C GLU A 290 -4.59 -18.22 5.24
N ALA A 291 -4.83 -17.01 4.72
CA ALA A 291 -5.77 -16.78 3.63
C ALA A 291 -5.42 -17.49 2.32
N ASN A 292 -4.19 -18.02 2.19
CA ASN A 292 -3.77 -18.83 1.04
C ASN A 292 -4.31 -20.26 1.08
N TYR A 293 -4.82 -20.75 2.23
CA TYR A 293 -5.32 -22.12 2.37
C TYR A 293 -6.80 -22.31 2.01
N TYR A 294 -7.57 -21.23 1.97
CA TYR A 294 -9.02 -21.29 1.79
C TYR A 294 -9.48 -20.23 0.79
N ARG A 295 -10.74 -20.32 0.35
CA ARG A 295 -11.33 -19.39 -0.62
C ARG A 295 -12.43 -18.51 -0.03
N ASP A 296 -12.78 -18.71 1.23
CA ASP A 296 -13.73 -17.91 2.00
C ASP A 296 -13.28 -16.44 2.11
N PRO A 297 -14.21 -15.47 2.04
CA PRO A 297 -13.89 -14.08 2.27
C PRO A 297 -13.34 -13.84 3.68
N HIS A 298 -12.14 -13.28 3.77
CA HIS A 298 -11.48 -12.96 5.02
C HIS A 298 -11.33 -11.46 5.21
N ILE A 299 -11.60 -10.98 6.42
CA ILE A 299 -11.38 -9.58 6.78
C ILE A 299 -10.30 -9.48 7.84
N VAL A 300 -9.29 -8.67 7.53
CA VAL A 300 -8.27 -8.23 8.49
C VAL A 300 -8.61 -6.82 8.93
N ILE A 301 -8.92 -6.67 10.21
CA ILE A 301 -9.30 -5.39 10.82
C ILE A 301 -8.05 -4.73 11.40
N LEU A 302 -7.71 -3.54 10.93
CA LEU A 302 -6.70 -2.66 11.52
C LEU A 302 -7.42 -1.68 12.45
N ASP A 303 -7.47 -2.02 13.72
CA ASP A 303 -8.22 -1.26 14.71
C ASP A 303 -7.45 -0.01 15.15
N GLU A 304 -8.13 1.13 15.20
CA GLU A 304 -7.56 2.46 15.42
C GLU A 304 -6.39 2.76 14.49
N MET A 305 -6.60 2.48 13.19
CA MET A 305 -5.59 2.56 12.14
C MET A 305 -4.81 3.89 12.18
N ASN A 306 -5.47 4.99 12.52
CA ASN A 306 -4.92 6.35 12.53
C ASN A 306 -4.29 6.80 13.87
N ILE A 307 -4.20 5.92 14.87
CA ILE A 307 -3.41 6.20 16.09
C ILE A 307 -1.91 6.30 15.79
N ALA A 308 -1.48 5.66 14.69
CA ALA A 308 -0.16 5.81 14.09
C ALA A 308 -0.31 6.35 12.65
N ARG A 309 0.78 6.88 12.10
CA ARG A 309 0.81 7.36 10.72
C ARG A 309 0.71 6.19 9.74
N VAL A 310 -0.50 5.95 9.25
CA VAL A 310 -0.84 4.86 8.32
C VAL A 310 0.14 4.76 7.16
N GLU A 311 0.54 5.91 6.62
CA GLU A 311 1.45 6.00 5.49
C GLU A 311 2.87 5.50 5.72
N TYR A 312 3.27 5.20 6.95
CA TYR A 312 4.61 4.70 7.28
C TYR A 312 4.62 3.17 7.39
N TYR A 313 3.76 2.60 8.23
CA TYR A 313 3.74 1.15 8.43
C TYR A 313 2.99 0.40 7.32
N PHE A 314 1.95 1.01 6.72
CA PHE A 314 1.11 0.38 5.70
C PHE A 314 1.54 0.72 4.25
N ALA A 315 2.62 1.48 4.06
CA ALA A 315 3.05 2.00 2.75
C ALA A 315 3.27 0.92 1.68
N GLU A 316 3.87 -0.19 2.10
CA GLU A 316 4.18 -1.33 1.24
C GLU A 316 2.90 -2.03 0.77
N MET A 317 1.96 -2.30 1.69
CA MET A 317 0.63 -2.84 1.34
C MET A 317 -0.09 -1.98 0.32
N LEU A 318 -0.08 -0.65 0.50
CA LEU A 318 -0.67 0.30 -0.46
C LEU A 318 0.00 0.27 -1.83
N SER A 319 1.24 -0.21 -1.91
CA SER A 319 1.98 -0.31 -3.17
C SER A 319 1.74 -1.66 -3.84
N ILE A 320 1.73 -2.74 -3.06
CA ILE A 320 1.46 -4.10 -3.55
C ILE A 320 0.04 -4.21 -4.12
N LEU A 321 -0.96 -3.68 -3.41
CA LEU A 321 -2.37 -3.73 -3.85
C LEU A 321 -2.69 -2.86 -5.08
N GLU A 322 -1.72 -2.06 -5.57
CA GLU A 322 -1.85 -1.29 -6.82
C GLU A 322 -1.37 -2.07 -8.05
N MET A 323 -0.65 -3.17 -7.85
CA MET A 323 -0.18 -3.98 -8.96
C MET A 323 -1.39 -4.59 -9.70
N PRO A 324 -1.44 -4.50 -11.04
CA PRO A 324 -2.59 -4.95 -11.80
C PRO A 324 -2.76 -6.47 -11.79
N ARG A 325 -1.66 -7.21 -11.56
CA ARG A 325 -1.60 -8.66 -11.54
C ARG A 325 -1.55 -9.17 -10.11
N GLN A 326 -2.42 -10.13 -9.79
CA GLN A 326 -2.53 -10.69 -8.44
C GLN A 326 -1.34 -11.59 -8.10
N GLU A 327 -0.65 -12.14 -9.11
CA GLU A 327 0.55 -12.96 -8.92
C GLU A 327 1.74 -12.12 -8.43
N GLU A 328 1.71 -10.82 -8.68
CA GLU A 328 2.71 -9.86 -8.21
C GLU A 328 2.43 -9.40 -6.77
N TRP A 329 1.27 -9.76 -6.19
CA TRP A 329 0.93 -9.39 -4.82
C TRP A 329 1.72 -10.23 -3.82
N LYS A 330 3.02 -9.97 -3.70
CA LYS A 330 3.96 -10.70 -2.86
C LYS A 330 4.60 -9.77 -1.85
N VAL A 331 4.74 -10.26 -0.62
CA VAL A 331 5.42 -9.58 0.48
C VAL A 331 6.72 -10.32 0.77
N ASP A 332 7.84 -9.61 0.76
CA ASP A 332 9.14 -10.15 1.18
C ASP A 332 9.18 -10.29 2.70
N VAL A 333 9.32 -11.51 3.22
CA VAL A 333 9.36 -11.78 4.67
C VAL A 333 10.79 -12.04 5.14
N VAL A 334 11.55 -12.82 4.37
CA VAL A 334 12.92 -13.26 4.67
C VAL A 334 13.77 -13.25 3.40
N SER A 335 15.08 -13.01 3.53
CA SER A 335 16.00 -12.92 2.39
C SER A 335 16.58 -14.26 1.94
N ALA A 336 16.64 -15.24 2.83
CA ALA A 336 17.15 -16.58 2.56
C ALA A 336 16.12 -17.61 3.03
N THR A 337 15.75 -18.55 2.17
CA THR A 337 14.85 -19.67 2.46
C THR A 337 15.59 -20.82 3.13
N TRP A 338 14.93 -21.45 4.10
CA TRP A 338 15.39 -22.67 4.76
C TRP A 338 14.46 -23.84 4.42
N ASP A 339 14.97 -25.06 4.43
CA ASP A 339 14.20 -26.27 4.05
C ASP A 339 12.96 -26.47 4.94
N ASN A 340 13.05 -26.09 6.21
CA ASN A 340 11.97 -26.22 7.20
C ASN A 340 11.06 -24.99 7.32
N ASP A 341 11.19 -24.02 6.41
CA ASP A 341 10.27 -22.87 6.37
C ASP A 341 8.83 -23.32 6.09
N PRO A 342 7.82 -22.51 6.46
CA PRO A 342 6.43 -22.77 6.11
C PRO A 342 6.25 -22.94 4.59
N CYS A 343 5.37 -23.85 4.19
CA CYS A 343 5.29 -24.36 2.83
C CYS A 343 4.88 -23.32 1.79
N LEU A 344 4.08 -22.31 2.19
CA LEU A 344 3.63 -21.25 1.29
C LEU A 344 4.60 -20.05 1.24
N ILE A 345 5.71 -20.08 1.99
CA ILE A 345 6.78 -19.10 1.84
C ILE A 345 7.65 -19.52 0.66
N ASP A 346 7.48 -18.87 -0.49
CA ASP A 346 8.24 -19.15 -1.70
C ASP A 346 9.30 -18.08 -1.96
N ASN A 347 10.56 -18.52 -2.04
CA ASN A 347 11.71 -17.63 -2.21
C ASN A 347 11.75 -16.47 -1.19
N GLY A 348 11.29 -16.77 0.04
CA GLY A 348 11.23 -15.80 1.14
C GLY A 348 10.05 -14.83 1.07
N THR A 349 9.11 -15.05 0.15
CA THR A 349 7.93 -14.21 -0.07
C THR A 349 6.64 -14.92 0.29
N VAL A 350 5.64 -14.16 0.74
CA VAL A 350 4.27 -14.63 0.98
C VAL A 350 3.33 -13.94 0.00
N GLN A 351 2.49 -14.73 -0.68
CA GLN A 351 1.49 -14.20 -1.58
C GLN A 351 0.28 -13.65 -0.81
N ILE A 352 -0.19 -12.46 -1.17
CA ILE A 352 -1.44 -11.88 -0.71
C ILE A 352 -2.54 -12.33 -1.67
N THR A 353 -3.50 -13.06 -1.15
CA THR A 353 -4.60 -13.59 -1.95
C THR A 353 -5.75 -12.61 -2.11
N ASN A 354 -6.54 -12.85 -3.15
CA ASN A 354 -7.71 -12.06 -3.51
C ASN A 354 -8.97 -12.39 -2.67
N ASN A 355 -8.85 -13.18 -1.61
CA ASN A 355 -9.89 -13.42 -0.63
C ASN A 355 -9.75 -12.58 0.64
N VAL A 356 -8.75 -11.70 0.72
CA VAL A 356 -8.56 -10.82 1.88
C VAL A 356 -9.04 -9.39 1.57
N TRP A 357 -9.76 -8.81 2.52
CA TRP A 357 -10.07 -7.38 2.59
C TRP A 357 -9.49 -6.78 3.86
N PHE A 358 -8.97 -5.56 3.75
CA PHE A 358 -8.38 -4.82 4.85
C PHE A 358 -9.35 -3.73 5.28
N VAL A 359 -9.82 -3.79 6.53
CA VAL A 359 -10.74 -2.80 7.09
C VAL A 359 -10.02 -1.99 8.15
N GLY A 360 -9.76 -0.72 7.89
CA GLY A 360 -9.19 0.21 8.86
C GLY A 360 -10.27 0.94 9.62
N THR A 361 -10.26 0.89 10.95
CA THR A 361 -11.15 1.74 11.76
C THR A 361 -10.42 3.05 12.10
N ILE A 362 -11.10 4.17 11.91
CA ILE A 362 -10.56 5.51 12.16
C ILE A 362 -11.44 6.22 13.19
N ASN A 363 -10.78 6.86 14.15
CA ASN A 363 -11.40 7.81 15.07
C ASN A 363 -11.01 9.23 14.64
N ASN A 364 -11.95 10.17 14.67
CA ASN A 364 -11.71 11.57 14.28
C ASN A 364 -11.40 12.46 15.50
N ASP A 365 -10.71 11.91 16.50
CA ASP A 365 -10.41 12.58 17.77
C ASP A 365 -9.03 13.28 17.74
N ASP A 366 -8.83 14.31 18.58
CA ASP A 366 -7.58 15.11 18.65
C ASP A 366 -6.31 14.29 18.96
N SER A 367 -6.47 13.09 19.52
CA SER A 367 -5.37 12.18 19.87
C SER A 367 -4.85 11.36 18.68
N THR A 368 -5.43 11.52 17.50
CA THR A 368 -5.13 10.70 16.32
C THR A 368 -4.46 11.49 15.20
N PHE A 369 -3.78 10.79 14.29
CA PHE A 369 -3.17 11.42 13.12
C PHE A 369 -4.19 11.55 11.98
N ALA A 370 -4.12 12.67 11.26
CA ALA A 370 -4.83 12.80 10.00
C ALA A 370 -4.31 11.78 8.98
N VAL A 371 -5.21 11.07 8.31
CA VAL A 371 -4.85 10.09 7.28
C VAL A 371 -4.58 10.78 5.95
N ALA A 372 -3.43 10.49 5.35
CA ALA A 372 -3.01 11.10 4.10
C ALA A 372 -3.92 10.72 2.92
N ASP A 373 -4.10 11.66 1.97
CA ASP A 373 -4.92 11.46 0.77
C ASP A 373 -4.54 10.21 -0.04
N LYS A 374 -3.25 9.87 -0.08
CA LYS A 374 -2.76 8.67 -0.79
C LYS A 374 -3.33 7.35 -0.24
N VAL A 375 -3.76 7.31 1.02
CA VAL A 375 -4.40 6.13 1.63
C VAL A 375 -5.87 6.10 1.20
N TYR A 376 -6.56 7.22 1.40
CA TYR A 376 -7.97 7.34 1.05
C TYR A 376 -8.26 7.27 -0.45
N ASP A 377 -7.35 7.68 -1.33
CA ASP A 377 -7.51 7.49 -2.76
C ASP A 377 -7.66 5.99 -3.08
N ARG A 378 -7.03 5.11 -2.28
CA ARG A 378 -7.02 3.64 -2.46
C ARG A 378 -8.13 2.92 -1.72
N ALA A 379 -8.64 3.49 -0.63
CA ALA A 379 -9.65 2.87 0.21
C ALA A 379 -11.05 3.42 -0.03
N ILE A 380 -12.13 2.68 0.23
CA ILE A 380 -13.48 3.26 0.28
C ILE A 380 -13.80 3.68 1.73
N PRO A 381 -13.91 4.99 2.03
CA PRO A 381 -14.36 5.46 3.33
C PRO A 381 -15.88 5.34 3.49
N ILE A 382 -16.31 4.84 4.63
CA ILE A 382 -17.70 4.69 5.05
C ILE A 382 -17.83 5.33 6.43
N ASP A 383 -18.82 6.22 6.58
CA ASP A 383 -19.03 6.98 7.81
C ASP A 383 -20.16 6.32 8.61
N LEU A 384 -19.85 5.90 9.84
CA LEU A 384 -20.80 5.34 10.80
C LEU A 384 -21.11 6.38 11.86
N ASP A 385 -22.07 7.26 11.56
CA ASP A 385 -22.44 8.40 12.40
C ASP A 385 -23.73 8.20 13.21
N SER A 386 -24.55 7.20 12.85
CA SER A 386 -25.81 6.89 13.52
C SER A 386 -25.87 5.43 13.96
N ARG A 387 -26.64 5.17 15.04
CA ARG A 387 -27.04 3.83 15.43
C ARG A 387 -28.45 3.59 14.92
N ALA A 388 -28.68 2.47 14.24
CA ALA A 388 -30.03 2.08 13.86
C ALA A 388 -30.82 1.68 15.12
N GLU A 389 -32.12 1.98 15.13
CA GLU A 389 -33.00 1.52 16.18
C GLU A 389 -33.15 0.00 16.14
N PRO A 390 -33.29 -0.68 17.30
CA PRO A 390 -33.57 -2.09 17.33
C PRO A 390 -34.83 -2.44 16.53
N PHE A 391 -34.72 -3.41 15.62
CA PHE A 391 -35.84 -3.91 14.84
C PHE A 391 -35.93 -5.43 14.93
N GLU A 392 -37.15 -5.97 14.85
CA GLU A 392 -37.37 -7.41 14.78
C GLU A 392 -37.08 -7.91 13.36
N CYS A 393 -36.42 -9.05 13.27
CA CYS A 393 -36.09 -9.70 12.00
C CYS A 393 -36.09 -11.21 12.16
N GLU A 394 -36.18 -11.91 11.03
CA GLU A 394 -36.12 -13.36 11.00
C GLU A 394 -34.73 -13.88 11.39
N VAL A 395 -34.70 -14.96 12.17
CA VAL A 395 -33.45 -15.60 12.58
C VAL A 395 -32.79 -16.21 11.35
N THR A 396 -31.68 -15.61 10.94
CA THR A 396 -30.94 -16.03 9.73
C THR A 396 -29.69 -16.81 10.14
N PRO A 397 -29.41 -17.99 9.54
CA PRO A 397 -28.19 -18.74 9.79
C PRO A 397 -26.97 -18.06 9.11
N PRO A 398 -25.74 -18.39 9.55
CA PRO A 398 -24.54 -17.98 8.82
C PRO A 398 -24.47 -18.64 7.44
N LEU A 399 -23.78 -17.99 6.51
CA LEU A 399 -23.71 -18.37 5.11
C LEU A 399 -22.28 -18.74 4.69
N ASN A 400 -22.08 -19.89 4.05
CA ASN A 400 -20.80 -20.23 3.46
C ASN A 400 -20.76 -19.79 2.00
N ILE A 401 -19.91 -18.83 1.67
CA ILE A 401 -19.74 -18.30 0.32
C ILE A 401 -18.26 -18.28 -0.04
N SER A 402 -17.92 -18.66 -1.26
CA SER A 402 -16.55 -18.52 -1.75
C SER A 402 -16.31 -17.10 -2.25
N THR A 403 -15.09 -16.60 -2.10
CA THR A 403 -14.68 -15.31 -2.68
C THR A 403 -14.80 -15.33 -4.20
N ASP A 404 -14.52 -16.46 -4.84
CA ASP A 404 -14.65 -16.60 -6.29
C ASP A 404 -16.10 -16.38 -6.74
N TYR A 405 -17.07 -16.92 -5.99
CA TYR A 405 -18.49 -16.67 -6.26
C TYR A 405 -18.88 -15.21 -5.95
N LEU A 406 -18.40 -14.64 -4.85
CA LEU A 406 -18.65 -13.23 -4.52
C LEU A 406 -18.09 -12.28 -5.59
N ASN A 407 -16.89 -12.54 -6.11
CA ASN A 407 -16.30 -11.77 -7.21
C ASN A 407 -17.11 -11.93 -8.50
N LYS A 408 -17.56 -13.14 -8.84
CA LYS A 408 -18.47 -13.36 -9.99
C LYS A 408 -19.76 -12.55 -9.86
N LEU A 409 -20.32 -12.44 -8.65
CA LEU A 409 -21.50 -11.61 -8.41
C LEU A 409 -21.21 -10.12 -8.66
N PHE A 410 -20.05 -9.62 -8.24
CA PHE A 410 -19.64 -8.25 -8.53
C PHE A 410 -19.38 -8.00 -10.01
N ASP A 411 -18.75 -8.95 -10.71
CA ASP A 411 -18.50 -8.82 -12.15
C ASP A 411 -19.81 -8.87 -12.94
N LYS A 412 -20.72 -9.77 -12.57
CA LYS A 412 -22.08 -9.81 -13.13
C LYS A 412 -22.84 -8.51 -12.88
N ALA A 413 -22.71 -7.91 -11.70
CA ALA A 413 -23.33 -6.62 -11.41
C ALA A 413 -22.82 -5.51 -12.35
N LYS A 414 -21.53 -5.51 -12.71
CA LYS A 414 -20.94 -4.54 -13.64
C LYS A 414 -21.44 -4.72 -15.08
N GLU A 415 -21.76 -5.96 -15.47
CA GLU A 415 -22.35 -6.27 -16.77
C GLU A 415 -23.84 -5.92 -16.84
N ASP A 416 -24.60 -6.28 -15.81
CA ASP A 416 -26.07 -6.13 -15.78
C ASP A 416 -26.51 -4.67 -15.53
N TYR A 417 -25.74 -3.91 -14.74
CA TYR A 417 -26.09 -2.55 -14.32
C TYR A 417 -25.01 -1.51 -14.65
N PRO A 418 -24.65 -1.34 -15.95
CA PRO A 418 -23.71 -0.29 -16.33
C PRO A 418 -24.28 1.09 -15.99
N ILE A 419 -23.39 2.01 -15.61
CA ILE A 419 -23.77 3.40 -15.33
C ILE A 419 -24.42 4.01 -16.58
N SER A 420 -25.54 4.69 -16.39
CA SER A 420 -26.24 5.33 -17.50
C SER A 420 -25.38 6.41 -18.15
N GLN A 421 -25.46 6.56 -19.47
CA GLN A 421 -24.69 7.57 -20.19
C GLN A 421 -25.02 8.99 -19.68
N GLU A 422 -26.28 9.25 -19.33
CA GLU A 422 -26.70 10.51 -18.73
C GLU A 422 -25.98 10.78 -17.40
N MET A 423 -25.81 9.77 -16.55
CA MET A 423 -25.09 9.92 -15.29
C MET A 423 -23.60 10.14 -15.50
N LEU A 424 -22.99 9.49 -16.49
CA LEU A 424 -21.59 9.74 -16.87
C LEU A 424 -21.39 11.19 -17.35
N ASP A 425 -22.29 11.68 -18.21
CA ASP A 425 -22.22 13.06 -18.72
C ASP A 425 -22.36 14.07 -17.56
N LYS A 426 -23.27 13.80 -16.60
CA LYS A 426 -23.39 14.62 -15.36
C LYS A 426 -22.13 14.58 -14.51
N LEU A 427 -21.49 13.42 -14.37
CA LEU A 427 -20.23 13.30 -13.63
C LEU A 427 -19.08 14.06 -14.30
N ASP A 428 -19.03 14.06 -15.63
CA ASP A 428 -18.04 14.83 -16.39
C ASP A 428 -18.29 16.34 -16.28
N GLU A 429 -19.56 16.78 -16.32
CA GLU A 429 -19.91 18.18 -16.08
C GLU A 429 -19.53 18.62 -14.65
N LEU A 430 -19.82 17.78 -13.66
CA LEU A 430 -19.42 18.00 -12.27
C LEU A 430 -17.89 18.09 -12.13
N ASN A 431 -17.15 17.19 -12.78
CA ASN A 431 -15.69 17.23 -12.78
C ASN A 431 -15.16 18.53 -13.41
N ALA A 432 -15.71 18.96 -14.54
CA ALA A 432 -15.34 20.21 -15.19
C ALA A 432 -15.61 21.44 -14.29
N TYR A 433 -16.74 21.44 -13.57
CA TYR A 433 -17.07 22.47 -12.59
C TYR A 433 -16.04 22.52 -11.45
N LEU A 434 -15.70 21.37 -10.88
CA LEU A 434 -14.75 21.27 -9.76
C LEU A 434 -13.34 21.71 -10.17
N ILE A 435 -12.91 21.40 -11.39
CA ILE A 435 -11.61 21.83 -11.93
C ILE A 435 -11.59 23.35 -12.05
N LYS A 436 -12.65 23.93 -12.62
CA LYS A 436 -12.73 25.38 -12.89
C LYS A 436 -12.79 26.21 -11.61
N ASN A 437 -13.57 25.78 -10.63
CA ASN A 437 -13.89 26.61 -9.46
C ASN A 437 -13.00 26.29 -8.27
N PHE A 438 -12.66 25.01 -8.05
CA PHE A 438 -11.95 24.56 -6.86
C PHE A 438 -10.54 24.01 -7.15
N ARG A 439 -10.16 23.91 -8.44
CA ARG A 439 -8.92 23.25 -8.89
C ARG A 439 -8.82 21.79 -8.41
N LEU A 440 -9.97 21.14 -8.23
CA LEU A 440 -10.08 19.73 -7.87
C LEU A 440 -10.52 18.92 -9.09
N ALA A 441 -9.92 17.77 -9.30
CA ALA A 441 -10.24 16.88 -10.41
C ALA A 441 -10.51 15.46 -9.92
N PHE A 442 -11.38 14.73 -10.64
CA PHE A 442 -11.50 13.30 -10.48
C PHE A 442 -10.24 12.64 -11.03
N GLY A 443 -9.43 12.04 -10.15
CA GLY A 443 -8.32 11.22 -10.59
C GLY A 443 -8.81 9.94 -11.27
N ASN A 444 -8.00 9.35 -12.14
CA ASN A 444 -8.31 8.10 -12.84
C ASN A 444 -8.75 6.97 -11.90
N ARG A 445 -8.14 6.90 -10.70
CA ARG A 445 -8.52 5.92 -9.68
C ARG A 445 -9.94 6.13 -9.15
N ILE A 446 -10.34 7.37 -8.90
CA ILE A 446 -11.70 7.70 -8.44
C ILE A 446 -12.70 7.34 -9.55
N ASN A 447 -12.40 7.69 -10.80
CA ASN A 447 -13.27 7.33 -11.93
C ASN A 447 -13.44 5.81 -12.09
N LYS A 448 -12.36 5.03 -11.93
CA LYS A 448 -12.44 3.58 -11.93
C LYS A 448 -13.32 3.07 -10.77
N GLN A 449 -13.10 3.59 -9.57
CA GLN A 449 -13.90 3.22 -8.39
C GLN A 449 -15.38 3.57 -8.55
N ILE A 450 -15.74 4.69 -9.18
CA ILE A 450 -17.13 5.02 -9.51
C ILE A 450 -17.73 3.96 -10.44
N ARG A 451 -17.00 3.60 -11.50
CA ARG A 451 -17.43 2.58 -12.48
C ARG A 451 -17.59 1.19 -11.87
N ASP A 452 -16.78 0.85 -10.87
CA ASP A 452 -16.86 -0.43 -10.18
C ASP A 452 -17.95 -0.42 -9.07
N TYR A 453 -18.11 0.70 -8.36
CA TYR A 453 -18.97 0.81 -7.18
C TYR A 453 -20.46 0.93 -7.50
N VAL A 454 -20.81 1.80 -8.45
CA VAL A 454 -22.21 2.09 -8.77
C VAL A 454 -22.98 0.83 -9.19
N PRO A 455 -22.45 -0.03 -10.08
CA PRO A 455 -23.13 -1.28 -10.45
C PRO A 455 -23.28 -2.24 -9.26
N CYS A 456 -22.22 -2.38 -8.45
CA CYS A 456 -22.25 -3.24 -7.26
C CYS A 456 -23.33 -2.78 -6.26
N PHE A 457 -23.48 -1.46 -6.07
CA PHE A 457 -24.50 -0.92 -5.17
C PHE A 457 -25.93 -1.11 -5.70
N ILE A 458 -26.15 -0.95 -7.00
CA ILE A 458 -27.46 -1.23 -7.63
C ILE A 458 -27.83 -2.70 -7.47
N ALA A 459 -26.89 -3.63 -7.69
CA ALA A 459 -27.12 -5.06 -7.50
C ALA A 459 -27.39 -5.46 -6.04
N CYS A 460 -26.98 -4.64 -5.07
CA CYS A 460 -27.34 -4.81 -3.66
C CYS A 460 -28.76 -4.28 -3.33
N GLY A 461 -29.50 -3.79 -4.33
CA GLY A 461 -30.87 -3.26 -4.23
C GLY A 461 -30.96 -1.74 -3.98
N GLY A 462 -29.86 -1.01 -4.20
CA GLY A 462 -29.83 0.46 -4.11
C GLY A 462 -30.18 1.15 -5.44
N THR A 463 -30.24 2.49 -5.43
CA THR A 463 -30.44 3.28 -6.65
C THR A 463 -29.13 3.87 -7.18
N GLU A 464 -29.06 4.12 -8.50
CA GLU A 464 -27.88 4.72 -9.14
C GLU A 464 -27.53 6.09 -8.53
N VAL A 465 -28.54 6.93 -8.27
CA VAL A 465 -28.34 8.27 -7.69
C VAL A 465 -27.76 8.19 -6.29
N GLN A 466 -28.21 7.24 -5.45
CA GLN A 466 -27.65 7.04 -4.10
C GLN A 466 -26.21 6.57 -4.14
N ALA A 467 -25.86 5.67 -5.06
CA ALA A 467 -24.49 5.19 -5.21
C ALA A 467 -23.53 6.31 -5.59
N VAL A 468 -23.95 7.15 -6.54
CA VAL A 468 -23.18 8.30 -7.02
C VAL A 468 -23.07 9.36 -5.91
N ASP A 469 -24.15 9.63 -5.19
CA ASP A 469 -24.16 10.55 -4.04
C ASP A 469 -23.13 10.14 -2.99
N PHE A 470 -23.17 8.87 -2.58
CA PHE A 470 -22.24 8.32 -1.60
C PHE A 470 -20.79 8.47 -2.06
N ILE A 471 -20.45 7.98 -3.26
CA ILE A 471 -19.05 7.96 -3.69
C ILE A 471 -18.50 9.35 -3.96
N VAL A 472 -19.29 10.26 -4.54
CA VAL A 472 -18.88 11.65 -4.78
C VAL A 472 -18.66 12.35 -3.44
N ALA A 473 -19.58 12.22 -2.48
CA ALA A 473 -19.41 12.81 -1.16
C ALA A 473 -18.12 12.34 -0.47
N LYS A 474 -17.93 11.01 -0.40
CA LYS A 474 -16.85 10.45 0.43
C LYS A 474 -15.47 10.43 -0.25
N LYS A 475 -15.40 10.48 -1.58
CA LYS A 475 -14.12 10.49 -2.33
C LYS A 475 -13.73 11.85 -2.87
N VAL A 476 -14.69 12.60 -3.41
CA VAL A 476 -14.43 13.87 -4.08
C VAL A 476 -14.54 15.00 -3.07
N LEU A 477 -15.68 15.12 -2.39
CA LEU A 477 -15.91 16.25 -1.52
C LEU A 477 -14.98 16.24 -0.31
N ARG A 478 -14.50 15.09 0.14
CA ARG A 478 -13.47 15.03 1.20
C ARG A 478 -12.20 15.79 0.86
N LYS A 479 -11.83 15.93 -0.43
CA LYS A 479 -10.66 16.73 -0.83
C LYS A 479 -10.82 18.22 -0.50
N PHE A 480 -12.02 18.70 -0.23
CA PHE A 480 -12.27 20.06 0.25
C PHE A 480 -11.74 20.29 1.66
N GLU A 481 -11.63 19.26 2.52
CA GLU A 481 -11.06 19.39 3.87
C GLU A 481 -9.58 19.83 3.85
N SER A 482 -8.86 19.51 2.77
CA SER A 482 -7.48 19.93 2.54
C SER A 482 -7.34 21.40 2.12
N LEU A 483 -8.43 22.03 1.66
CA LEU A 483 -8.46 23.42 1.23
C LEU A 483 -8.76 24.31 2.43
N SER A 484 -8.18 25.50 2.50
CA SER A 484 -8.50 26.46 3.56
C SER A 484 -9.90 27.05 3.35
N LEU A 485 -10.92 26.38 3.89
CA LEU A 485 -12.35 26.60 3.66
C LEU A 485 -12.90 27.93 4.23
N GLY A 486 -12.13 28.64 5.05
CA GLY A 486 -12.55 29.91 5.67
C GLY A 486 -12.97 31.01 4.68
N PHE A 487 -12.56 30.93 3.40
CA PHE A 487 -12.93 31.88 2.35
C PHE A 487 -13.98 31.34 1.34
N MET A 488 -14.49 30.12 1.54
CA MET A 488 -15.26 29.40 0.50
C MET A 488 -16.73 29.15 0.83
N LYS A 489 -17.28 29.72 1.93
CA LYS A 489 -18.69 29.50 2.32
C LYS A 489 -19.69 29.90 1.23
N ASP A 490 -19.42 30.99 0.52
CA ASP A 490 -20.24 31.45 -0.60
C ASP A 490 -20.12 30.51 -1.80
N GLU A 491 -18.92 29.99 -2.07
CA GLU A 491 -18.69 29.04 -3.17
C GLU A 491 -19.32 27.68 -2.89
N LEU A 492 -19.27 27.18 -1.65
CA LEU A 492 -19.97 25.97 -1.22
C LEU A 492 -21.49 26.12 -1.33
N THR A 493 -22.02 27.33 -1.09
CA THR A 493 -23.46 27.61 -1.26
C THR A 493 -23.86 27.62 -2.74
N LYS A 494 -23.01 28.20 -3.61
CA LYS A 494 -23.16 28.10 -5.07
C LYS A 494 -23.06 26.66 -5.54
N PHE A 495 -22.18 25.86 -4.94
CA PHE A 495 -22.02 24.44 -5.25
C PHE A 495 -23.26 23.62 -4.91
N ASN A 496 -23.88 23.82 -3.73
CA ASN A 496 -25.17 23.17 -3.41
C ASN A 496 -26.25 23.52 -4.44
N THR A 497 -26.33 24.79 -4.84
CA THR A 497 -27.28 25.25 -5.87
C THR A 497 -26.98 24.62 -7.23
N TYR A 498 -25.70 24.37 -7.54
CA TYR A 498 -25.28 23.69 -8.76
C TYR A 498 -25.67 22.21 -8.74
N LEU A 499 -25.47 21.51 -7.62
CA LEU A 499 -25.91 20.12 -7.45
C LEU A 499 -27.42 19.96 -7.65
N ASP A 500 -28.22 20.90 -7.13
CA ASP A 500 -29.68 20.93 -7.33
C ASP A 500 -30.08 21.09 -8.81
N ARG A 501 -29.28 21.83 -9.59
CA ARG A 501 -29.55 22.02 -11.03
C ARG A 501 -29.18 20.80 -11.85
N LEU A 502 -28.08 20.14 -11.50
CA LEU A 502 -27.52 19.04 -12.28
C LEU A 502 -28.22 17.69 -11.99
N PHE A 503 -28.47 17.40 -10.72
CA PHE A 503 -29.05 16.11 -10.29
C PHE A 503 -30.54 16.21 -9.93
N GLY A 504 -31.04 17.42 -9.65
CA GLY A 504 -32.43 17.67 -9.29
C GLY A 504 -32.60 18.20 -7.85
N LYS A 505 -33.76 18.79 -7.56
CA LYS A 505 -34.10 19.21 -6.19
C LYS A 505 -34.38 17.97 -5.34
N ASN A 506 -33.82 17.93 -4.13
CA ASN A 506 -33.87 16.81 -3.16
C ASN A 506 -33.09 15.53 -3.52
N THR A 507 -32.26 15.55 -4.55
CA THR A 507 -31.26 14.48 -4.78
C THR A 507 -29.94 14.83 -4.13
N MET A 508 -29.00 13.87 -4.06
CA MET A 508 -27.64 14.09 -3.53
C MET A 508 -27.62 14.55 -2.05
N VAL A 509 -28.35 13.84 -1.18
CA VAL A 509 -28.53 14.21 0.22
C VAL A 509 -27.20 14.15 0.98
N ILE A 510 -26.41 13.10 0.77
CA ILE A 510 -25.14 12.88 1.46
C ILE A 510 -24.14 13.97 1.07
N CYS A 511 -24.05 14.30 -0.23
CA CYS A 511 -23.23 15.40 -0.72
C CYS A 511 -23.61 16.73 -0.05
N LYS A 512 -24.90 17.04 0.05
CA LYS A 512 -25.39 18.30 0.63
C LYS A 512 -25.11 18.38 2.12
N GLU A 513 -25.41 17.31 2.87
CA GLU A 513 -25.10 17.22 4.29
C GLU A 513 -23.60 17.40 4.55
N TYR A 514 -22.77 16.79 3.70
CA TYR A 514 -21.32 16.92 3.79
C TYR A 514 -20.85 18.35 3.50
N VAL A 515 -21.39 19.02 2.48
CA VAL A 515 -21.08 20.43 2.20
C VAL A 515 -21.51 21.33 3.35
N ASP A 516 -22.66 21.08 3.95
CA ASP A 516 -23.16 21.86 5.09
C ASP A 516 -22.34 21.60 6.36
N TYR A 517 -21.83 20.39 6.55
CA TYR A 517 -20.83 20.07 7.57
C TYR A 517 -19.54 20.88 7.36
N LEU A 518 -19.00 20.91 6.14
CA LEU A 518 -17.81 21.70 5.80
C LEU A 518 -17.99 23.21 6.07
N LYS A 519 -19.20 23.76 5.87
CA LYS A 519 -19.52 25.17 6.16
C LYS A 519 -19.59 25.50 7.65
N LYS A 520 -19.94 24.53 8.50
CA LYS A 520 -20.10 24.70 9.95
C LYS A 520 -18.77 24.57 10.69
N ASN A 521 -17.92 23.64 10.24
CA ASN A 521 -16.66 23.30 10.92
C ASN A 521 -15.45 24.11 10.45
N ASN A 522 -15.64 25.04 9.51
CA ASN A 522 -14.68 26.07 9.08
C ASN A 522 -15.37 27.44 9.05
#